data_AF-A0A817S3H5-F1
#
_entry.id   AF-A0A817S3H5-F1
#
_cell.length_a   1.000
_cell.length_b   1.000
_cell.length_c   1.000
_cell.angle_alpha   90.00
_cell.angle_beta   90.00
_cell.angle_gamma   90.00
#
_symmetry.space_group_name_H-M   'P 1'
#
loop_
_entity.id
_entity.type
_entity.pdbx_description
1 polymer ?
#
loop_
_entity_poly.entity_id
_entity_poly.type
_entity_poly.pdbx_seq_one_letter_code
_entity_poly.pdbx_strand_id
1 'polypeptide(L)'
;MEGSLLALIDLPDEVLLLILKNLDNIEVLYLFIDLNKRFNKLVHDSIFTNHLTMIRCSSNGSFDRLDEQIHDRFCSQILSSIHHNIKWLDVECSFMEDVLLCTSYPNLSGLDLYNIAKNIALRIFTKETPLTHIFQDKISSLVIDVVECESSSMNDTSNSNIFAHILTLFSKLTYFDYRSSFWYQSLFEMSTTISSSILLELHVKLYKFTDCLYLLDGRFDSLEKVFLDIYQISTPEIVNNKKELPKLKAFSLYSDQPTFQYNELIVPLLHRLVNLEELDLRLVVHCEKRFVDGYNLKHNIINHLFKLNKFQFNIRSCLYLNDQVHLLSNEDCQHSFNEFKNNKVTSRIDYFQNSKHGQCHIYSYPYRAKTYEYTTNNFPDGLFKYVREVSLNDNRPFEHEFFVKIAKSFPFVEQLTIYNRTPQKNKSYEQSKYDNQHLSPIRYPYLSVLELFSGHDDYVEQFLLDIKASLIRTVNLQVPLSTLDRITHSFTRDATRINCGKLLSIYVSPGDISISTQLKDYFPHTKIYTL
;
A
#
# COMPACT_ATOMS: atom_id res chain seq x y z
N MET A 1 3.47 33.05 -16.60
CA MET A 1 2.17 32.34 -16.60
C MET A 1 1.18 32.88 -17.65
N GLU A 2 1.31 34.11 -18.15
CA GLU A 2 0.35 34.66 -19.13
C GLU A 2 0.34 33.93 -20.49
N GLY A 3 1.49 33.45 -20.96
CA GLY A 3 1.58 32.73 -22.25
C GLY A 3 0.93 31.34 -22.29
N SER A 4 0.76 30.68 -21.14
CA SER A 4 0.13 29.35 -21.05
C SER A 4 -1.40 29.42 -20.87
N LEU A 5 -1.91 30.52 -20.31
CA LEU A 5 -3.35 30.75 -20.12
C LEU A 5 -4.09 31.00 -21.44
N LEU A 6 -3.43 31.64 -22.43
CA LEU A 6 -3.99 31.89 -23.76
C LEU A 6 -4.35 30.59 -24.50
N ALA A 7 -3.57 29.52 -24.34
CA ALA A 7 -3.84 28.24 -24.99
C ALA A 7 -5.05 27.49 -24.42
N LEU A 8 -5.43 27.74 -23.15
CA LEU A 8 -6.59 27.10 -22.52
C LEU A 8 -7.91 27.73 -22.99
N ILE A 9 -7.90 29.02 -23.37
CA ILE A 9 -9.11 29.75 -23.76
C ILE A 9 -9.69 29.21 -25.09
N ASP A 10 -8.89 28.58 -25.94
CA ASP A 10 -9.37 28.06 -27.23
C ASP A 10 -9.92 26.62 -27.13
N LEU A 11 -9.73 25.93 -26.01
CA LEU A 11 -10.22 24.57 -25.82
C LEU A 11 -11.73 24.54 -25.58
N PRO A 12 -12.47 23.51 -26.02
CA PRO A 12 -13.89 23.31 -25.66
C PRO A 12 -14.12 23.16 -24.15
N ASP A 13 -15.31 23.52 -23.66
CA ASP A 13 -15.69 23.45 -22.25
C ASP A 13 -15.53 22.03 -21.68
N GLU A 14 -15.86 21.00 -22.46
CA GLU A 14 -15.77 19.59 -22.06
C GLU A 14 -14.32 19.14 -21.85
N VAL A 15 -13.41 19.60 -22.72
CA VAL A 15 -11.98 19.32 -22.60
C VAL A 15 -11.40 20.05 -21.40
N LEU A 16 -11.80 21.30 -21.17
CA LEU A 16 -11.40 22.05 -19.99
C LEU A 16 -11.89 21.38 -18.71
N LEU A 17 -13.14 20.94 -18.63
CA LEU A 17 -13.65 20.22 -17.45
C LEU A 17 -12.86 18.93 -17.18
N LEU A 18 -12.50 18.18 -18.23
CA LEU A 18 -11.65 16.99 -18.09
C LEU A 18 -10.25 17.34 -17.58
N ILE A 19 -9.64 18.43 -18.07
CA ILE A 19 -8.33 18.88 -17.60
C ILE A 19 -8.43 19.32 -16.14
N LEU A 20 -9.36 20.23 -15.82
CA LEU A 20 -9.53 20.79 -14.49
C LEU A 20 -9.83 19.73 -13.44
N LYS A 21 -10.62 18.70 -13.79
CA LYS A 21 -10.94 17.57 -12.89
C LYS A 21 -9.71 16.71 -12.53
N ASN A 22 -8.64 16.77 -13.32
CA ASN A 22 -7.39 16.06 -13.03
C ASN A 22 -6.37 16.95 -12.29
N LEU A 23 -6.73 18.20 -11.97
CA LEU A 23 -5.94 19.12 -11.16
C LEU A 23 -6.49 19.17 -9.73
N ASP A 24 -5.72 19.77 -8.82
CA ASP A 24 -6.18 20.05 -7.46
C ASP A 24 -7.38 21.02 -7.50
N ASN A 25 -8.56 20.53 -7.10
CA ASN A 25 -9.81 21.29 -7.17
C ASN A 25 -9.74 22.59 -6.36
N ILE A 26 -9.04 22.61 -5.22
CA ILE A 26 -8.91 23.83 -4.42
C ILE A 26 -8.07 24.87 -5.16
N GLU A 27 -6.91 24.46 -5.69
CA GLU A 27 -6.04 25.40 -6.40
C GLU A 27 -6.76 25.98 -7.63
N VAL A 28 -7.50 25.14 -8.37
CA VAL A 28 -8.34 25.57 -9.48
C VAL A 28 -9.42 26.55 -9.02
N LEU A 29 -10.18 26.22 -7.97
CA LEU A 29 -11.25 27.09 -7.47
C LEU A 29 -10.70 28.44 -6.99
N TYR A 30 -9.59 28.42 -6.25
CA TYR A 30 -8.95 29.63 -5.74
C TYR A 30 -8.45 30.55 -6.87
N LEU A 31 -7.86 29.97 -7.93
CA LEU A 31 -7.28 30.72 -9.04
C LEU A 31 -8.32 31.21 -10.05
N PHE A 32 -9.35 30.42 -10.33
CA PHE A 32 -10.27 30.68 -11.44
C PHE A 32 -11.59 31.32 -11.04
N ILE A 33 -11.99 31.24 -9.76
CA ILE A 33 -13.21 31.92 -9.33
C ILE A 33 -13.03 33.43 -9.43
N ASP A 34 -14.01 34.05 -10.07
CA ASP A 34 -14.08 35.47 -10.44
C ASP A 34 -13.02 35.94 -11.44
N LEU A 35 -12.28 35.01 -12.08
CA LEU A 35 -11.31 35.36 -13.09
C LEU A 35 -11.98 35.84 -14.38
N ASN A 36 -12.93 35.07 -14.91
CA ASN A 36 -13.79 35.48 -16.02
C ASN A 36 -15.10 34.68 -16.08
N LYS A 37 -16.07 35.18 -16.83
CA LYS A 37 -17.41 34.58 -16.94
C LYS A 37 -17.40 33.11 -17.37
N ARG A 38 -16.48 32.72 -18.25
CA ARG A 38 -16.40 31.36 -18.77
C ARG A 38 -15.84 30.40 -17.73
N PHE A 39 -14.71 30.72 -17.10
CA PHE A 39 -14.17 29.90 -16.02
C PHE A 39 -15.10 29.86 -14.82
N ASN A 40 -15.78 30.97 -14.48
CA ASN A 40 -16.82 30.96 -13.47
C ASN A 40 -17.90 29.93 -13.77
N LYS A 41 -18.38 29.87 -15.01
CA LYS A 41 -19.34 28.83 -15.41
C LYS A 41 -18.78 27.41 -15.23
N LEU A 42 -17.51 27.17 -15.60
CA LEU A 42 -16.87 25.85 -15.49
C LEU A 42 -16.63 25.42 -14.04
N VAL A 43 -16.14 26.32 -13.19
CA VAL A 43 -15.86 26.00 -11.78
C VAL A 43 -17.13 25.91 -10.92
N HIS A 44 -18.28 26.35 -11.43
CA HIS A 44 -19.59 26.09 -10.82
C HIS A 44 -20.29 24.86 -11.41
N ASP A 45 -19.71 24.22 -12.43
CA ASP A 45 -20.30 23.05 -13.06
C ASP A 45 -20.30 21.86 -12.10
N SER A 46 -21.44 21.19 -11.98
CA SER A 46 -21.61 20.03 -11.10
C SER A 46 -20.67 18.87 -11.40
N ILE A 47 -20.15 18.74 -12.63
CA ILE A 47 -19.16 17.72 -12.99
C ILE A 47 -17.84 17.96 -12.25
N PHE A 48 -17.49 19.23 -12.04
CA PHE A 48 -16.27 19.64 -11.37
C PHE A 48 -16.45 19.78 -9.85
N THR A 49 -17.60 20.29 -9.40
CA THR A 49 -17.83 20.58 -7.96
C THR A 49 -18.51 19.47 -7.17
N ASN A 50 -18.89 18.36 -7.80
CA ASN A 50 -19.58 17.28 -7.06
C ASN A 50 -18.67 16.53 -6.07
N HIS A 51 -17.37 16.52 -6.31
CA HIS A 51 -16.35 15.97 -5.43
C HIS A 51 -15.28 17.03 -5.27
N LEU A 52 -15.13 17.54 -4.04
CA LEU A 52 -14.08 18.50 -3.72
C LEU A 52 -13.08 17.87 -2.77
N THR A 53 -11.81 17.91 -3.16
CA THR A 53 -10.69 17.46 -2.34
C THR A 53 -10.04 18.67 -1.69
N MET A 54 -10.18 18.79 -0.37
CA MET A 54 -9.61 19.87 0.44
C MET A 54 -8.31 19.48 1.15
N ILE A 55 -7.44 18.81 0.41
CA ILE A 55 -6.23 18.21 0.94
C ILE A 55 -5.14 18.35 -0.13
N ARG A 56 -3.96 18.81 0.28
CA ARG A 56 -2.81 18.90 -0.61
C ARG A 56 -1.90 17.70 -0.41
N CYS A 57 -1.80 16.83 -1.40
CA CYS A 57 -0.82 15.74 -1.38
C CYS A 57 0.53 16.25 -1.86
N SER A 58 1.54 16.17 -1.00
CA SER A 58 2.92 16.42 -1.38
C SER A 58 3.45 15.29 -2.25
N SER A 59 4.58 15.52 -2.95
CA SER A 59 5.21 14.51 -3.80
C SER A 59 5.70 13.28 -3.03
N ASN A 60 5.83 13.36 -1.70
CA ASN A 60 6.24 12.23 -0.86
C ASN A 60 5.03 11.46 -0.28
N GLY A 61 3.81 11.86 -0.62
CA GLY A 61 2.57 11.27 -0.10
C GLY A 61 2.12 11.82 1.26
N SER A 62 2.83 12.79 1.84
CA SER A 62 2.37 13.53 3.02
C SER A 62 1.29 14.52 2.64
N PHE A 63 0.40 14.82 3.58
CA PHE A 63 -0.53 15.91 3.45
C PHE A 63 0.14 17.22 3.85
N ASP A 64 0.23 18.16 2.92
CA ASP A 64 0.66 19.51 3.19
C ASP A 64 -0.54 20.32 3.67
N ARG A 65 -0.37 21.07 4.76
CA ARG A 65 -1.42 21.94 5.28
C ARG A 65 -1.78 23.00 4.24
N LEU A 66 -3.07 23.17 4.00
CA LEU A 66 -3.57 24.23 3.12
C LEU A 66 -3.20 25.60 3.70
N ASP A 67 -2.83 26.55 2.83
CA ASP A 67 -2.58 27.94 3.23
C ASP A 67 -3.86 28.55 3.85
N GLU A 68 -3.72 29.21 5.01
CA GLU A 68 -4.86 29.75 5.76
C GLU A 68 -5.65 30.79 4.94
N GLN A 69 -5.00 31.57 4.07
CA GLN A 69 -5.71 32.54 3.22
C GLN A 69 -6.54 31.85 2.14
N ILE A 70 -6.05 30.73 1.62
CA ILE A 70 -6.79 29.92 0.66
C ILE A 70 -8.02 29.31 1.36
N HIS A 71 -7.82 28.73 2.55
CA HIS A 71 -8.90 28.17 3.37
C HIS A 71 -9.99 29.23 3.68
N ASP A 72 -9.60 30.39 4.20
CA ASP A 72 -10.54 31.43 4.62
C ASP A 72 -11.36 31.97 3.46
N ARG A 73 -10.72 32.19 2.30
CA ARG A 73 -11.43 32.58 1.07
C ARG A 73 -12.38 31.48 0.61
N PHE A 74 -11.95 30.23 0.72
CA PHE A 74 -12.76 29.09 0.32
C PHE A 74 -14.05 28.99 1.14
N CYS A 75 -13.95 29.06 2.46
CA CYS A 75 -15.09 29.06 3.36
C CYS A 75 -15.96 30.31 3.17
N SER A 76 -15.40 31.51 3.23
CA SER A 76 -16.20 32.73 3.21
C SER A 76 -16.86 33.07 1.87
N GLN A 77 -16.25 32.69 0.73
CA GLN A 77 -16.72 33.10 -0.59
C GLN A 77 -17.12 31.89 -1.45
N ILE A 78 -16.20 30.95 -1.64
CA ILE A 78 -16.34 29.91 -2.66
C ILE A 78 -17.45 28.91 -2.29
N LEU A 79 -17.41 28.36 -1.08
CA LEU A 79 -18.36 27.33 -0.66
C LEU A 79 -19.82 27.82 -0.74
N SER A 80 -20.08 29.07 -0.35
CA SER A 80 -21.42 29.67 -0.43
C SER A 80 -22.01 29.68 -1.86
N SER A 81 -21.17 29.65 -2.90
CA SER A 81 -21.62 29.65 -4.30
C SER A 81 -21.82 28.26 -4.91
N ILE A 82 -21.13 27.24 -4.39
CA ILE A 82 -21.11 25.88 -4.99
C ILE A 82 -21.67 24.77 -4.08
N HIS A 83 -22.00 25.06 -2.81
CA HIS A 83 -22.36 24.05 -1.81
C HIS A 83 -23.50 23.10 -2.21
N HIS A 84 -24.45 23.58 -3.02
CA HIS A 84 -25.57 22.78 -3.50
C HIS A 84 -25.16 21.68 -4.49
N ASN A 85 -24.00 21.79 -5.14
CA ASN A 85 -23.52 20.78 -6.08
C ASN A 85 -22.65 19.70 -5.42
N ILE A 86 -22.13 19.95 -4.22
CA ILE A 86 -21.19 19.08 -3.54
C ILE A 86 -21.90 17.83 -3.03
N LYS A 87 -21.41 16.67 -3.45
CA LYS A 87 -21.87 15.34 -3.02
C LYS A 87 -20.82 14.61 -2.18
N TRP A 88 -19.55 14.93 -2.40
CA TRP A 88 -18.41 14.32 -1.74
C TRP A 88 -17.40 15.39 -1.32
N LEU A 89 -16.86 15.25 -0.11
CA LEU A 89 -15.82 16.12 0.44
C LEU A 89 -14.68 15.28 0.98
N ASP A 90 -13.45 15.57 0.57
CA ASP A 90 -12.25 15.08 1.24
C ASP A 90 -11.70 16.23 2.06
N VAL A 91 -11.52 16.06 3.37
CA VAL A 91 -11.14 17.16 4.26
C VAL A 91 -10.04 16.72 5.22
N GLU A 92 -9.02 17.56 5.36
CA GLU A 92 -8.05 17.40 6.44
C GLU A 92 -8.72 17.73 7.77
N CYS A 93 -8.48 16.91 8.81
CA CYS A 93 -9.16 17.03 10.10
C CYS A 93 -9.09 18.44 10.73
N SER A 94 -7.98 19.15 10.51
CA SER A 94 -7.75 20.50 11.03
C SER A 94 -8.74 21.55 10.52
N PHE A 95 -9.36 21.33 9.34
CA PHE A 95 -10.33 22.23 8.72
C PHE A 95 -11.77 21.69 8.74
N MET A 96 -11.98 20.49 9.26
CA MET A 96 -13.27 19.78 9.15
C MET A 96 -14.44 20.57 9.75
N GLU A 97 -14.28 21.11 10.97
CA GLU A 97 -15.35 21.85 11.64
C GLU A 97 -15.70 23.13 10.86
N ASP A 98 -14.69 23.89 10.42
CA ASP A 98 -14.88 25.13 9.66
C ASP A 98 -15.61 24.88 8.35
N VAL A 99 -15.17 23.87 7.57
CA VAL A 99 -15.77 23.52 6.28
C VAL A 99 -17.21 23.04 6.48
N LEU A 100 -17.43 22.06 7.34
CA LEU A 100 -18.76 21.44 7.48
C LEU A 100 -19.80 22.34 8.14
N LEU A 101 -19.39 23.33 8.95
CA LEU A 101 -20.28 24.31 9.57
C LEU A 101 -20.45 25.59 8.76
N CYS A 102 -19.60 25.84 7.76
CA CYS A 102 -19.62 27.07 6.98
C CYS A 102 -20.94 27.28 6.21
N THR A 103 -21.53 26.20 5.69
CA THR A 103 -22.76 26.27 4.88
C THR A 103 -23.56 24.97 4.97
N SER A 104 -24.80 24.99 4.47
CA SER A 104 -25.62 23.78 4.40
C SER A 104 -25.31 23.01 3.12
N TYR A 105 -24.85 21.76 3.24
CA TYR A 105 -24.63 20.89 2.09
C TYR A 105 -25.85 19.98 1.86
N PRO A 106 -26.81 20.33 0.99
CA PRO A 106 -28.04 19.55 0.85
C PRO A 106 -27.83 18.18 0.20
N ASN A 107 -26.80 18.06 -0.65
CA ASN A 107 -26.54 16.86 -1.46
C ASN A 107 -25.34 16.03 -0.99
N LEU A 108 -24.71 16.43 0.12
CA LEU A 108 -23.55 15.72 0.67
C LEU A 108 -23.96 14.32 1.12
N SER A 109 -23.28 13.31 0.60
CA SER A 109 -23.49 11.91 0.96
C SER A 109 -22.19 11.15 1.23
N GLY A 110 -21.06 11.64 0.71
CA GLY A 110 -19.74 11.09 0.94
C GLY A 110 -18.84 12.04 1.71
N LEU A 111 -18.03 11.50 2.61
CA LEU A 111 -17.07 12.26 3.40
C LEU A 111 -15.81 11.44 3.63
N ASP A 112 -14.67 12.00 3.25
CA ASP A 112 -13.36 11.44 3.58
C ASP A 112 -12.65 12.39 4.54
N LEU A 113 -12.20 11.86 5.67
CA LEU A 113 -11.51 12.62 6.70
C LEU A 113 -10.09 12.10 6.85
N TYR A 114 -9.10 12.97 6.64
CA TYR A 114 -7.69 12.59 6.62
C TYR A 114 -6.91 13.19 7.77
N ASN A 115 -5.81 12.52 8.14
CA ASN A 115 -4.87 12.97 9.16
C ASN A 115 -5.55 13.28 10.51
N ILE A 116 -6.54 12.46 10.90
CA ILE A 116 -7.25 12.66 12.16
C ILE A 116 -6.36 12.15 13.30
N ALA A 117 -5.87 13.05 14.14
CA ALA A 117 -5.23 12.64 15.38
C ALA A 117 -6.23 11.89 16.27
N LYS A 118 -5.80 10.78 16.87
CA LYS A 118 -6.66 9.90 17.68
C LYS A 118 -7.48 10.61 18.77
N ASN A 119 -6.89 11.55 19.49
CA ASN A 119 -7.58 12.35 20.51
C ASN A 119 -8.66 13.26 19.91
N ILE A 120 -8.45 13.75 18.69
CA ILE A 120 -9.43 14.53 17.93
C ILE A 120 -10.56 13.61 17.45
N ALA A 121 -10.26 12.43 16.91
CA ALA A 121 -11.27 11.43 16.54
C ALA A 121 -12.20 11.09 17.72
N LEU A 122 -11.63 10.84 18.92
CA LEU A 122 -12.43 10.62 20.12
C LEU A 122 -13.34 11.81 20.40
N ARG A 123 -12.83 13.05 20.33
CA ARG A 123 -13.63 14.25 20.57
C ARG A 123 -14.77 14.38 19.56
N ILE A 124 -14.51 14.13 18.28
CA ILE A 124 -15.50 14.30 17.21
C ILE A 124 -16.60 13.23 17.29
N PHE A 125 -16.22 11.96 17.48
CA PHE A 125 -17.16 10.85 17.31
C PHE A 125 -17.80 10.37 18.63
N THR A 126 -17.21 10.66 19.79
CA THR A 126 -17.73 10.19 21.09
C THR A 126 -18.40 11.27 21.92
N LYS A 127 -18.17 12.56 21.63
CA LYS A 127 -18.82 13.68 22.33
C LYS A 127 -19.86 14.34 21.43
N GLU A 128 -20.79 15.07 22.04
CA GLU A 128 -21.72 15.93 21.30
C GLU A 128 -20.93 16.97 20.50
N THR A 129 -20.83 16.72 19.19
CA THR A 129 -20.26 17.66 18.21
C THR A 129 -21.40 18.39 17.50
N PRO A 130 -21.24 19.69 17.15
CA PRO A 130 -22.22 20.38 16.32
C PRO A 130 -22.46 19.68 14.96
N LEU A 131 -21.54 18.82 14.54
CA LEU A 131 -21.59 18.05 13.28
C LEU A 131 -22.53 16.83 13.34
N THR A 132 -23.07 16.49 14.52
CA THR A 132 -23.87 15.27 14.73
C THR A 132 -25.01 15.14 13.72
N HIS A 133 -25.71 16.24 13.44
CA HIS A 133 -26.81 16.27 12.48
C HIS A 133 -26.36 15.99 11.03
N ILE A 134 -25.16 16.43 10.64
CA ILE A 134 -24.59 16.13 9.31
C ILE A 134 -24.26 14.64 9.23
N PHE A 135 -23.59 14.12 10.25
CA PHE A 135 -23.16 12.71 10.30
C PHE A 135 -24.34 11.73 10.33
N GLN A 136 -25.37 12.02 11.14
CA GLN A 136 -26.54 11.14 11.27
C GLN A 136 -27.39 11.07 10.01
N ASP A 137 -27.66 12.23 9.38
CA ASP A 137 -28.75 12.32 8.40
C ASP A 137 -28.29 12.32 6.94
N LYS A 138 -27.02 12.61 6.66
CA LYS A 138 -26.58 12.87 5.28
C LYS A 138 -25.58 11.85 4.76
N ILE A 139 -24.62 11.46 5.57
CA ILE A 139 -23.48 10.67 5.12
C ILE A 139 -23.85 9.19 5.01
N SER A 140 -23.70 8.65 3.79
CA SER A 140 -23.86 7.22 3.48
C SER A 140 -22.54 6.54 3.14
N SER A 141 -21.49 7.30 2.83
CA SER A 141 -20.15 6.80 2.53
C SER A 141 -19.12 7.58 3.32
N LEU A 142 -18.28 6.85 4.07
CA LEU A 142 -17.28 7.45 4.96
C LEU A 142 -15.93 6.79 4.79
N VAL A 143 -14.89 7.57 4.55
CA VAL A 143 -13.48 7.15 4.70
C VAL A 143 -12.88 7.94 5.84
N ILE A 144 -12.17 7.27 6.73
CA ILE A 144 -11.47 7.90 7.85
C ILE A 144 -10.02 7.42 7.85
N ASP A 145 -9.07 8.34 7.93
CA ASP A 145 -7.65 8.06 8.10
C ASP A 145 -7.15 8.65 9.44
N VAL A 146 -6.88 7.76 10.39
CA VAL A 146 -6.42 8.10 11.75
C VAL A 146 -4.92 7.89 11.89
N VAL A 147 -4.22 8.91 12.38
CA VAL A 147 -2.76 8.93 12.58
C VAL A 147 -2.41 8.96 14.08
N GLU A 148 -1.20 8.52 14.43
CA GLU A 148 -0.69 8.64 15.81
C GLU A 148 -0.31 10.07 16.15
N CYS A 149 -0.50 10.43 17.41
CA CYS A 149 0.38 11.39 18.04
C CYS A 149 1.56 10.63 18.66
N GLU A 150 2.77 11.18 18.58
CA GLU A 150 4.07 10.59 18.94
C GLU A 150 4.22 10.05 20.40
N SER A 151 3.13 9.92 21.16
CA SER A 151 3.15 9.63 22.59
C SER A 151 2.14 8.57 23.07
N SER A 152 1.40 7.87 22.21
CA SER A 152 0.47 6.83 22.68
C SER A 152 1.14 5.46 22.84
N SER A 153 0.86 4.78 23.95
CA SER A 153 1.28 3.40 24.12
C SER A 153 0.41 2.47 23.26
N MET A 154 1.02 1.40 22.72
CA MET A 154 0.37 0.37 21.90
C MET A 154 -0.85 -0.33 22.53
N ASN A 155 -1.17 -0.07 23.81
CA ASN A 155 -2.23 -0.75 24.56
C ASN A 155 -3.50 0.10 24.78
N ASP A 156 -3.70 1.16 23.99
CA ASP A 156 -4.79 2.10 24.24
C ASP A 156 -6.12 1.70 23.56
N THR A 157 -7.03 1.16 24.36
CA THR A 157 -8.40 0.69 24.02
C THR A 157 -9.31 1.77 23.43
N SER A 158 -8.92 3.05 23.45
CA SER A 158 -9.76 4.12 22.93
C SER A 158 -10.03 4.06 21.41
N ASN A 159 -9.25 3.29 20.64
CA ASN A 159 -9.48 3.08 19.21
C ASN A 159 -10.74 2.25 18.90
N SER A 160 -11.04 1.21 19.69
CA SER A 160 -12.25 0.41 19.50
C SER A 160 -13.51 1.21 19.83
N ASN A 161 -13.41 2.15 20.78
CA ASN A 161 -14.46 3.11 21.06
C ASN A 161 -14.77 3.96 19.82
N ILE A 162 -13.78 4.51 19.11
CA ILE A 162 -14.05 5.36 17.93
C ILE A 162 -14.84 4.60 16.86
N PHE A 163 -14.40 3.41 16.48
CA PHE A 163 -15.05 2.59 15.45
C PHE A 163 -16.52 2.30 15.79
N ALA A 164 -16.77 1.87 17.04
CA ALA A 164 -18.13 1.60 17.52
C ALA A 164 -19.02 2.85 17.47
N HIS A 165 -18.51 3.99 17.94
CA HIS A 165 -19.26 5.24 17.97
C HIS A 165 -19.60 5.72 16.55
N ILE A 166 -18.68 5.62 15.59
CA ILE A 166 -18.96 5.95 14.19
C ILE A 166 -20.12 5.11 13.66
N LEU A 167 -20.09 3.79 13.84
CA LEU A 167 -21.18 2.93 13.35
C LEU A 167 -22.54 3.26 13.99
N THR A 168 -22.55 3.74 15.24
CA THR A 168 -23.80 4.21 15.87
C THR A 168 -24.22 5.62 15.44
N LEU A 169 -23.26 6.48 15.11
CA LEU A 169 -23.49 7.88 14.78
C LEU A 169 -23.98 8.06 13.34
N PHE A 170 -23.53 7.23 12.40
CA PHE A 170 -23.86 7.38 10.99
C PHE A 170 -25.02 6.44 10.58
N SER A 171 -26.25 6.90 10.80
CA SER A 171 -27.46 6.08 10.64
C SER A 171 -27.76 5.62 9.19
N LYS A 172 -27.13 6.26 8.19
CA LYS A 172 -27.29 5.98 6.76
C LYS A 172 -26.06 5.32 6.11
N LEU A 173 -25.07 4.92 6.91
CA LEU A 173 -23.79 4.42 6.42
C LEU A 173 -23.94 3.07 5.69
N THR A 174 -23.69 3.08 4.37
CA THR A 174 -23.67 1.88 3.52
C THR A 174 -22.26 1.48 3.12
N TYR A 175 -21.31 2.43 3.11
CA TYR A 175 -19.89 2.18 2.85
C TYR A 175 -19.04 2.79 3.96
N PHE A 176 -18.11 2.00 4.50
CA PHE A 176 -17.17 2.47 5.51
C PHE A 176 -15.75 1.96 5.25
N ASP A 177 -14.79 2.88 5.15
CA ASP A 177 -13.36 2.57 5.10
C ASP A 177 -12.65 3.23 6.27
N TYR A 178 -12.19 2.40 7.20
CA TYR A 178 -11.37 2.85 8.32
C TYR A 178 -9.91 2.51 8.04
N ARG A 179 -9.15 3.56 7.72
CA ARG A 179 -7.70 3.57 7.58
C ARG A 179 -7.08 4.04 8.88
N SER A 180 -6.13 3.27 9.35
CA SER A 180 -5.29 3.62 10.49
C SER A 180 -3.89 3.17 10.18
N SER A 181 -2.90 3.97 10.53
CA SER A 181 -1.50 3.53 10.51
C SER A 181 -1.21 2.45 11.55
N PHE A 182 -2.15 2.21 12.47
CA PHE A 182 -2.08 1.20 13.52
C PHE A 182 -3.14 0.14 13.38
N TRP A 183 -2.79 -1.00 13.93
CA TRP A 183 -3.64 -2.16 14.01
C TRP A 183 -4.41 -2.17 15.35
N TYR A 184 -5.70 -2.54 15.33
CA TYR A 184 -6.54 -2.57 16.54
C TYR A 184 -6.29 -3.80 17.40
N GLN A 185 -5.87 -3.60 18.64
CA GLN A 185 -5.57 -4.71 19.56
C GLN A 185 -6.83 -5.44 20.08
N SER A 186 -8.01 -4.80 20.00
CA SER A 186 -9.31 -5.39 20.35
C SER A 186 -10.48 -4.50 19.89
N LEU A 187 -10.96 -4.64 18.64
CA LEU A 187 -12.17 -3.93 18.22
C LEU A 187 -13.41 -4.36 19.04
N PHE A 188 -13.39 -5.57 19.63
CA PHE A 188 -14.60 -6.24 20.09
C PHE A 188 -14.63 -6.70 21.55
N GLU A 189 -13.70 -6.25 22.40
CA GLU A 189 -13.87 -6.40 23.85
C GLU A 189 -15.09 -5.60 24.39
N MET A 190 -15.65 -4.69 23.58
CA MET A 190 -16.71 -3.78 23.99
C MET A 190 -17.98 -3.96 23.11
N SER A 191 -18.96 -4.68 23.68
CA SER A 191 -20.39 -4.67 23.35
C SER A 191 -20.93 -5.57 22.20
N THR A 192 -22.08 -6.17 22.50
CA THR A 192 -23.03 -6.83 21.58
C THR A 192 -23.92 -5.84 20.82
N THR A 193 -23.73 -4.53 21.01
CA THR A 193 -24.66 -3.48 20.55
C THR A 193 -24.29 -2.84 19.22
N ILE A 194 -23.12 -3.16 18.65
CA ILE A 194 -22.71 -2.65 17.34
C ILE A 194 -23.35 -3.53 16.27
N SER A 195 -24.54 -3.16 15.82
CA SER A 195 -25.15 -3.71 14.61
C SER A 195 -25.51 -2.57 13.66
N SER A 196 -25.01 -2.66 12.43
CA SER A 196 -25.54 -1.84 11.33
C SER A 196 -26.28 -2.77 10.39
N SER A 197 -27.57 -2.51 10.24
CA SER A 197 -28.45 -3.28 9.35
C SER A 197 -28.37 -2.83 7.90
N ILE A 198 -27.63 -1.77 7.59
CA ILE A 198 -27.56 -1.18 6.24
C ILE A 198 -26.15 -1.08 5.67
N LEU A 199 -25.10 -1.35 6.47
CA LEU A 199 -23.73 -1.36 5.98
C LEU A 199 -23.56 -2.48 4.95
N LEU A 200 -23.18 -2.10 3.72
CA LEU A 200 -23.02 -3.00 2.58
C LEU A 200 -21.55 -3.32 2.31
N GLU A 201 -20.65 -2.37 2.57
CA GLU A 201 -19.23 -2.49 2.28
C GLU A 201 -18.37 -1.96 3.44
N LEU A 202 -17.42 -2.77 3.89
CA LEU A 202 -16.51 -2.45 5.00
C LEU A 202 -15.06 -2.71 4.61
N HIS A 203 -14.21 -1.71 4.82
CA HIS A 203 -12.75 -1.79 4.69
C HIS A 203 -12.13 -1.45 6.04
N VAL A 204 -11.32 -2.35 6.59
CA VAL A 204 -10.70 -2.14 7.91
C VAL A 204 -9.38 -2.87 8.04
N LYS A 205 -8.43 -2.24 8.73
CA LYS A 205 -7.18 -2.89 9.16
C LYS A 205 -7.33 -3.40 10.59
N LEU A 206 -6.87 -4.60 10.93
CA LEU A 206 -7.03 -5.23 12.24
C LEU A 206 -5.69 -5.76 12.77
N TYR A 207 -5.47 -5.71 14.10
CA TYR A 207 -4.28 -6.35 14.66
C TYR A 207 -4.43 -7.85 14.74
N LYS A 208 -5.56 -8.33 15.28
CA LYS A 208 -5.77 -9.77 15.50
C LYS A 208 -6.80 -10.33 14.55
N PHE A 209 -6.56 -11.55 14.09
CA PHE A 209 -7.54 -12.32 13.33
C PHE A 209 -8.84 -12.61 14.12
N THR A 210 -8.80 -12.63 15.45
CA THR A 210 -10.01 -12.79 16.28
C THR A 210 -11.02 -11.67 16.06
N ASP A 211 -10.57 -10.43 15.83
CA ASP A 211 -11.45 -9.29 15.56
C ASP A 211 -12.25 -9.47 14.25
N CYS A 212 -11.63 -10.10 13.24
CA CYS A 212 -12.31 -10.50 12.01
C CYS A 212 -13.45 -11.48 12.30
N LEU A 213 -13.24 -12.47 13.17
CA LEU A 213 -14.29 -13.43 13.52
C LEU A 213 -15.48 -12.78 14.22
N TYR A 214 -15.26 -11.71 15.00
CA TYR A 214 -16.33 -10.94 15.63
C TYR A 214 -17.09 -10.06 14.63
N LEU A 215 -16.40 -9.43 13.66
CA LEU A 215 -17.04 -8.71 12.55
C LEU A 215 -17.99 -9.63 11.78
N LEU A 216 -17.52 -10.85 11.51
CA LEU A 216 -18.21 -11.83 10.69
C LEU A 216 -19.22 -12.68 11.47
N ASP A 217 -19.49 -12.35 12.74
CA ASP A 217 -20.48 -13.06 13.57
C ASP A 217 -21.93 -12.62 13.32
N GLY A 218 -22.22 -12.10 12.12
CA GLY A 218 -23.54 -11.61 11.72
C GLY A 218 -24.06 -10.44 12.55
N ARG A 219 -23.15 -9.54 12.99
CA ARG A 219 -23.52 -8.20 13.47
C ARG A 219 -23.88 -7.25 12.32
N PHE A 220 -23.43 -7.58 11.12
CA PHE A 220 -23.68 -6.84 9.87
C PHE A 220 -24.43 -7.74 8.88
N ASP A 221 -25.72 -7.96 9.12
CA ASP A 221 -26.54 -8.88 8.32
C ASP A 221 -26.79 -8.38 6.87
N SER A 222 -26.39 -7.14 6.53
CA SER A 222 -26.49 -6.57 5.18
C SER A 222 -25.17 -6.46 4.44
N LEU A 223 -24.07 -6.90 5.06
CA LEU A 223 -22.75 -6.77 4.49
C LEU A 223 -22.61 -7.64 3.23
N GLU A 224 -22.33 -7.00 2.10
CA GLU A 224 -22.12 -7.65 0.82
C GLU A 224 -20.63 -7.77 0.48
N LYS A 225 -19.81 -6.83 0.97
CA LYS A 225 -18.38 -6.79 0.70
C LYS A 225 -17.56 -6.46 1.93
N VAL A 226 -16.45 -7.18 2.08
CA VAL A 226 -15.51 -6.97 3.19
C VAL A 226 -14.09 -6.99 2.67
N PHE A 227 -13.31 -6.00 3.09
CA PHE A 227 -11.88 -5.92 2.88
C PHE A 227 -11.16 -5.83 4.22
N LEU A 228 -10.31 -6.81 4.50
CA LEU A 228 -9.55 -6.91 5.73
C LEU A 228 -8.06 -6.92 5.45
N ASP A 229 -7.35 -6.02 6.11
CA ASP A 229 -5.91 -6.09 6.26
C ASP A 229 -5.62 -6.53 7.70
N ILE A 230 -4.87 -7.61 7.92
CA ILE A 230 -4.66 -8.19 9.25
C ILE A 230 -3.17 -8.29 9.54
N TYR A 231 -2.74 -7.70 10.65
CA TYR A 231 -1.36 -7.81 11.09
C TYR A 231 -1.02 -9.20 11.60
N GLN A 232 -1.79 -9.73 12.55
CA GLN A 232 -1.43 -10.94 13.28
C GLN A 232 -2.52 -11.99 13.17
N ILE A 233 -2.19 -13.10 12.51
CA ILE A 233 -3.01 -14.31 12.47
C ILE A 233 -2.38 -15.36 13.36
N SER A 234 -2.76 -15.34 14.64
CA SER A 234 -2.35 -16.30 15.67
C SER A 234 -3.56 -17.07 16.21
N THR A 235 -3.29 -18.16 16.93
CA THR A 235 -4.33 -19.01 17.53
C THR A 235 -5.31 -18.15 18.34
N PRO A 236 -6.62 -18.21 18.05
CA PRO A 236 -7.59 -17.38 18.70
C PRO A 236 -7.78 -17.83 20.16
N GLU A 237 -8.04 -16.87 21.02
CA GLU A 237 -8.72 -17.13 22.29
C GLU A 237 -10.17 -17.48 21.94
N ILE A 238 -10.45 -18.77 21.74
CA ILE A 238 -11.78 -19.42 21.62
C ILE A 238 -12.90 -18.51 21.07
N VAL A 239 -13.09 -18.51 19.74
CA VAL A 239 -14.28 -17.91 19.12
C VAL A 239 -15.09 -19.01 18.44
N ASN A 240 -16.11 -19.52 19.14
CA ASN A 240 -17.05 -20.53 18.64
C ASN A 240 -18.21 -19.88 17.87
N ASN A 241 -17.91 -19.15 16.80
CA ASN A 241 -18.96 -18.55 15.97
C ASN A 241 -19.21 -19.35 14.70
N LYS A 242 -20.45 -19.83 14.57
CA LYS A 242 -20.93 -20.66 13.46
C LYS A 242 -21.94 -19.95 12.56
N LYS A 243 -22.22 -18.66 12.78
CA LYS A 243 -23.23 -17.94 11.99
C LYS A 243 -22.74 -17.81 10.54
N GLU A 244 -23.61 -18.12 9.60
CA GLU A 244 -23.40 -17.92 8.16
C GLU A 244 -23.66 -16.46 7.79
N LEU A 245 -22.98 -15.97 6.75
CA LEU A 245 -23.17 -14.62 6.19
C LEU A 245 -23.78 -14.74 4.79
N PRO A 246 -25.10 -14.91 4.67
CA PRO A 246 -25.73 -15.28 3.40
C PRO A 246 -25.65 -14.21 2.31
N LYS A 247 -25.48 -12.93 2.69
CA LYS A 247 -25.40 -11.80 1.75
C LYS A 247 -23.97 -11.44 1.33
N LEU A 248 -22.95 -11.97 2.01
CA LEU A 248 -21.56 -11.64 1.69
C LEU A 248 -21.20 -12.26 0.34
N LYS A 249 -20.90 -11.40 -0.63
CA LYS A 249 -20.55 -11.77 -2.01
C LYS A 249 -19.08 -11.54 -2.32
N ALA A 250 -18.43 -10.56 -1.70
CA ALA A 250 -17.02 -10.28 -1.90
C ALA A 250 -16.25 -10.28 -0.57
N PHE A 251 -15.11 -10.94 -0.54
CA PHE A 251 -14.23 -10.98 0.63
C PHE A 251 -12.77 -10.82 0.21
N SER A 252 -12.06 -9.90 0.86
CA SER A 252 -10.61 -9.73 0.70
C SER A 252 -9.93 -9.88 2.04
N LEU A 253 -8.87 -10.69 2.10
CA LEU A 253 -8.07 -10.92 3.30
C LEU A 253 -6.59 -10.80 2.96
N TYR A 254 -5.98 -9.74 3.47
CA TYR A 254 -4.56 -9.44 3.32
C TYR A 254 -3.85 -9.59 4.66
N SER A 255 -2.70 -10.23 4.64
CA SER A 255 -1.78 -10.31 5.78
C SER A 255 -0.36 -10.47 5.26
N ASP A 256 0.46 -9.46 5.50
CA ASP A 256 1.88 -9.47 5.14
C ASP A 256 2.75 -10.15 6.20
N GLN A 257 2.21 -10.37 7.40
CA GLN A 257 2.91 -11.13 8.44
C GLN A 257 2.76 -12.64 8.20
N PRO A 258 3.82 -13.42 8.46
CA PRO A 258 3.73 -14.87 8.36
C PRO A 258 2.74 -15.47 9.38
N THR A 259 1.92 -16.41 8.93
CA THR A 259 1.02 -17.19 9.79
C THR A 259 1.25 -18.69 9.71
N PHE A 260 1.17 -19.37 10.85
CA PHE A 260 1.17 -20.83 10.95
C PHE A 260 -0.24 -21.43 10.94
N GLN A 261 -1.28 -20.59 10.90
CA GLN A 261 -2.66 -20.96 11.21
C GLN A 261 -3.56 -20.99 9.96
N TYR A 262 -2.97 -21.22 8.78
CA TYR A 262 -3.71 -21.21 7.51
C TYR A 262 -4.80 -22.30 7.47
N ASN A 263 -4.47 -23.54 7.87
CA ASN A 263 -5.42 -24.64 7.84
C ASN A 263 -6.42 -24.58 9.00
N GLU A 264 -6.02 -24.01 10.12
CA GLU A 264 -6.77 -23.99 11.38
C GLU A 264 -7.76 -22.82 11.44
N LEU A 265 -7.44 -21.68 10.81
CA LEU A 265 -8.22 -20.45 10.92
C LEU A 265 -8.73 -19.93 9.58
N ILE A 266 -7.85 -19.83 8.58
CA ILE A 266 -8.21 -19.21 7.29
C ILE A 266 -9.12 -20.14 6.49
N VAL A 267 -8.74 -21.41 6.31
CA VAL A 267 -9.55 -22.38 5.54
C VAL A 267 -10.95 -22.56 6.15
N PRO A 268 -11.13 -22.81 7.46
CA PRO A 268 -12.45 -22.96 8.06
C PRO A 268 -13.29 -21.68 7.98
N LEU A 269 -12.68 -20.50 8.08
CA LEU A 269 -13.38 -19.24 7.86
C LEU A 269 -13.93 -19.19 6.42
N LEU A 270 -13.10 -19.44 5.42
CA LEU A 270 -13.51 -19.40 4.02
C LEU A 270 -14.61 -20.43 3.72
N HIS A 271 -14.56 -21.63 4.31
CA HIS A 271 -15.61 -22.64 4.18
C HIS A 271 -16.99 -22.18 4.67
N ARG A 272 -17.06 -21.20 5.59
CA ARG A 272 -18.31 -20.62 6.06
C ARG A 272 -18.89 -19.58 5.09
N LEU A 273 -18.08 -19.06 4.18
CA LEU A 273 -18.45 -18.01 3.24
C LEU A 273 -18.92 -18.59 1.89
N VAL A 274 -19.77 -19.63 1.94
CA VAL A 274 -20.21 -20.43 0.78
C VAL A 274 -20.93 -19.62 -0.31
N ASN A 275 -21.37 -18.40 0.00
CA ASN A 275 -22.07 -17.51 -0.93
C ASN A 275 -21.15 -16.54 -1.68
N LEU A 276 -19.83 -16.58 -1.45
CA LEU A 276 -18.89 -15.69 -2.12
C LEU A 276 -18.88 -15.89 -3.63
N GLU A 277 -18.96 -14.77 -4.33
CA GLU A 277 -18.78 -14.63 -5.77
C GLU A 277 -17.36 -14.14 -6.09
N GLU A 278 -16.79 -13.29 -5.23
CA GLU A 278 -15.44 -12.75 -5.35
C GLU A 278 -14.60 -13.01 -4.08
N LEU A 279 -13.37 -13.47 -4.29
CA LEU A 279 -12.38 -13.67 -3.22
C LEU A 279 -11.04 -13.08 -3.63
N ASP A 280 -10.40 -12.30 -2.75
CA ASP A 280 -9.03 -11.83 -2.91
C ASP A 280 -8.17 -12.18 -1.69
N LEU A 281 -7.07 -12.92 -1.89
CA LEU A 281 -6.20 -13.38 -0.81
C LEU A 281 -4.76 -12.93 -1.02
N ARG A 282 -4.20 -12.21 -0.04
CA ARG A 282 -2.76 -11.93 0.02
C ARG A 282 -2.22 -12.44 1.34
N LEU A 283 -1.46 -13.53 1.32
CA LEU A 283 -1.06 -14.24 2.54
C LEU A 283 0.41 -14.65 2.51
N VAL A 284 1.05 -14.56 3.68
CA VAL A 284 2.33 -15.20 3.96
C VAL A 284 2.10 -16.35 4.94
N VAL A 285 2.38 -17.58 4.52
CA VAL A 285 2.04 -18.80 5.27
C VAL A 285 3.30 -19.60 5.61
N HIS A 286 3.50 -19.92 6.88
CA HIS A 286 4.44 -20.95 7.30
C HIS A 286 3.73 -22.29 7.38
N CYS A 287 4.17 -23.23 6.55
CA CYS A 287 3.62 -24.56 6.45
C CYS A 287 4.51 -25.56 7.18
N GLU A 288 3.89 -26.48 7.93
CA GLU A 288 4.63 -27.56 8.58
C GLU A 288 5.00 -28.68 7.60
N LYS A 289 4.06 -29.07 6.72
CA LYS A 289 4.16 -30.31 5.94
C LYS A 289 4.16 -30.13 4.43
N ARG A 290 3.45 -29.15 3.89
CA ARG A 290 3.30 -28.94 2.44
C ARG A 290 3.01 -27.48 2.13
N PHE A 291 3.52 -27.00 1.00
CA PHE A 291 3.20 -25.66 0.51
C PHE A 291 1.70 -25.46 0.31
N VAL A 292 1.29 -24.20 0.33
CA VAL A 292 -0.02 -23.80 -0.23
C VAL A 292 0.15 -23.72 -1.74
N ASP A 293 -0.13 -24.83 -2.42
CA ASP A 293 -0.03 -24.98 -3.86
C ASP A 293 -1.42 -24.97 -4.54
N GLY A 294 -1.46 -25.24 -5.85
CA GLY A 294 -2.71 -25.28 -6.57
C GLY A 294 -3.65 -26.41 -6.18
N TYR A 295 -3.13 -27.58 -5.80
CA TYR A 295 -3.96 -28.67 -5.31
C TYR A 295 -4.60 -28.30 -3.96
N ASN A 296 -3.83 -27.70 -3.05
CA ASN A 296 -4.32 -27.18 -1.78
C ASN A 296 -5.44 -26.16 -1.99
N LEU A 297 -5.23 -25.15 -2.84
CA LEU A 297 -6.23 -24.12 -3.12
C LEU A 297 -7.48 -24.69 -3.80
N LYS A 298 -7.32 -25.65 -4.71
CA LYS A 298 -8.44 -26.34 -5.34
C LYS A 298 -9.29 -27.09 -4.31
N HIS A 299 -8.63 -27.91 -3.49
CA HIS A 299 -9.30 -28.75 -2.51
C HIS A 299 -9.92 -27.94 -1.37
N ASN A 300 -9.18 -26.99 -0.80
CA ASN A 300 -9.57 -26.26 0.41
C ASN A 300 -10.41 -25.01 0.13
N ILE A 301 -10.40 -24.45 -1.08
CA ILE A 301 -11.11 -23.19 -1.35
C ILE A 301 -12.09 -23.38 -2.51
N ILE A 302 -11.59 -23.69 -3.70
CA ILE A 302 -12.40 -23.68 -4.93
C ILE A 302 -13.55 -24.69 -4.85
N ASN A 303 -13.29 -25.91 -4.38
CA ASN A 303 -14.32 -26.95 -4.28
C ASN A 303 -15.41 -26.62 -3.25
N HIS A 304 -15.14 -25.75 -2.29
CA HIS A 304 -16.10 -25.35 -1.24
C HIS A 304 -16.87 -24.09 -1.62
N LEU A 305 -16.26 -23.17 -2.36
CA LEU A 305 -16.86 -21.91 -2.79
C LEU A 305 -17.45 -22.02 -4.19
N PHE A 306 -18.53 -22.79 -4.33
CA PHE A 306 -19.14 -23.12 -5.62
C PHE A 306 -19.73 -21.92 -6.40
N LYS A 307 -19.98 -20.79 -5.74
CA LYS A 307 -20.43 -19.54 -6.39
C LYS A 307 -19.28 -18.64 -6.85
N LEU A 308 -18.04 -18.98 -6.50
CA LEU A 308 -16.87 -18.16 -6.75
C LEU A 308 -16.63 -18.05 -8.26
N ASN A 309 -16.85 -16.86 -8.80
CA ASN A 309 -16.60 -16.55 -10.21
C ASN A 309 -15.30 -15.77 -10.40
N LYS A 310 -14.78 -15.12 -9.35
CA LYS A 310 -13.54 -14.35 -9.38
C LYS A 310 -12.70 -14.68 -8.16
N PHE A 311 -11.50 -15.19 -8.39
CA PHE A 311 -10.56 -15.53 -7.33
C PHE A 311 -9.20 -14.88 -7.59
N GLN A 312 -8.86 -13.81 -6.88
CA GLN A 312 -7.52 -13.22 -6.96
C GLN A 312 -6.71 -13.70 -5.76
N PHE A 313 -5.43 -14.01 -5.99
CA PHE A 313 -4.56 -14.37 -4.88
C PHE A 313 -3.09 -14.06 -5.15
N ASN A 314 -2.36 -13.86 -4.06
CA ASN A 314 -0.92 -13.67 -3.96
C ASN A 314 -0.46 -14.34 -2.66
N ILE A 315 -0.13 -15.63 -2.72
CA ILE A 315 0.18 -16.44 -1.54
C ILE A 315 1.64 -16.85 -1.59
N ARG A 316 2.40 -16.47 -0.56
CA ARG A 316 3.75 -16.97 -0.32
C ARG A 316 3.69 -17.98 0.81
N SER A 317 4.08 -19.21 0.53
CA SER A 317 4.22 -20.27 1.54
C SER A 317 5.67 -20.66 1.73
N CYS A 318 6.03 -20.94 2.98
CA CYS A 318 7.38 -21.23 3.42
C CYS A 318 7.37 -22.50 4.28
N LEU A 319 8.30 -23.42 4.11
CA LEU A 319 8.37 -24.64 4.91
C LEU A 319 9.81 -25.06 5.23
N TYR A 320 9.98 -25.80 6.32
CA TYR A 320 11.24 -26.48 6.62
C TYR A 320 11.29 -27.82 5.86
N LEU A 321 12.41 -28.09 5.19
CA LEU A 321 12.61 -29.28 4.35
C LEU A 321 12.96 -30.55 5.15
N ASN A 322 12.87 -30.49 6.48
CA ASN A 322 13.10 -31.66 7.32
C ASN A 322 12.03 -32.71 6.96
N ASP A 323 12.47 -33.87 6.45
CA ASP A 323 11.63 -35.03 6.14
C ASP A 323 10.72 -34.93 4.90
N GLN A 324 10.96 -33.99 3.97
CA GLN A 324 10.25 -33.93 2.67
C GLN A 324 10.72 -35.01 1.70
N VAL A 325 9.84 -35.93 1.31
CA VAL A 325 10.14 -37.03 0.35
C VAL A 325 9.93 -36.61 -1.12
N HIS A 326 9.08 -35.60 -1.37
CA HIS A 326 8.75 -35.15 -2.73
C HIS A 326 8.89 -33.64 -2.85
N LEU A 327 9.74 -33.20 -3.78
CA LEU A 327 9.90 -31.80 -4.14
C LEU A 327 8.85 -31.43 -5.20
N LEU A 328 8.07 -30.40 -4.90
CA LEU A 328 7.06 -29.83 -5.77
C LEU A 328 7.73 -29.03 -6.90
N SER A 329 7.28 -29.21 -8.14
CA SER A 329 7.74 -28.41 -9.28
C SER A 329 6.80 -27.23 -9.60
N ASN A 330 7.28 -26.26 -10.37
CA ASN A 330 6.44 -25.13 -10.81
C ASN A 330 5.31 -25.62 -11.71
N GLU A 331 5.60 -26.61 -12.56
CA GLU A 331 4.68 -27.26 -13.47
C GLU A 331 3.53 -27.93 -12.70
N ASP A 332 3.83 -28.65 -11.60
CA ASP A 332 2.80 -29.28 -10.75
C ASP A 332 1.80 -28.24 -10.19
N CYS A 333 2.32 -27.09 -9.73
CA CYS A 333 1.49 -26.00 -9.24
C CYS A 333 0.59 -25.42 -10.34
N GLN A 334 1.14 -25.16 -11.52
CA GLN A 334 0.40 -24.54 -12.63
C GLN A 334 -0.65 -25.48 -13.21
N HIS A 335 -0.30 -26.76 -13.38
CA HIS A 335 -1.21 -27.79 -13.89
C HIS A 335 -2.48 -27.95 -13.05
N SER A 336 -2.38 -27.72 -11.74
CA SER A 336 -3.52 -27.78 -10.82
C SER A 336 -4.64 -26.77 -11.14
N PHE A 337 -4.34 -25.71 -11.89
CA PHE A 337 -5.29 -24.66 -12.28
C PHE A 337 -5.76 -24.72 -13.74
N ASN A 338 -5.34 -25.72 -14.52
CA ASN A 338 -5.73 -25.84 -15.93
C ASN A 338 -7.25 -25.87 -16.15
N GLU A 339 -8.00 -26.35 -15.15
CA GLU A 339 -9.47 -26.42 -15.19
C GLU A 339 -10.17 -25.14 -14.71
N PHE A 340 -9.44 -24.19 -14.10
CA PHE A 340 -10.03 -22.97 -13.54
C PHE A 340 -10.07 -21.86 -14.59
N LYS A 341 -11.23 -21.74 -15.27
CA LYS A 341 -11.43 -20.86 -16.44
C LYS A 341 -11.04 -19.39 -16.25
N ASN A 342 -11.10 -18.88 -15.02
CA ASN A 342 -11.07 -17.43 -14.78
C ASN A 342 -9.73 -16.89 -14.31
N ASN A 343 -8.68 -17.72 -14.16
CA ASN A 343 -7.35 -17.24 -13.80
C ASN A 343 -6.22 -17.98 -14.51
N LYS A 344 -5.34 -17.20 -15.14
CA LYS A 344 -3.98 -17.67 -15.40
C LYS A 344 -3.23 -17.60 -14.07
N VAL A 345 -2.63 -18.71 -13.65
CA VAL A 345 -1.83 -18.77 -12.41
C VAL A 345 -0.35 -18.83 -12.76
N THR A 346 0.47 -18.18 -11.95
CA THR A 346 1.93 -18.30 -12.00
C THR A 346 2.43 -18.76 -10.64
N SER A 347 3.45 -19.60 -10.66
CA SER A 347 4.07 -20.17 -9.47
C SER A 347 5.57 -20.05 -9.56
N ARG A 348 6.20 -20.06 -8.40
CA ARG A 348 7.64 -20.06 -8.24
C ARG A 348 8.01 -20.81 -6.99
N ILE A 349 8.85 -21.83 -7.14
CA ILE A 349 9.32 -22.66 -6.04
C ILE A 349 10.84 -22.58 -5.95
N ASP A 350 11.33 -22.33 -4.75
CA ASP A 350 12.73 -22.23 -4.42
C ASP A 350 13.07 -23.15 -3.25
N TYR A 351 14.11 -23.97 -3.43
CA TYR A 351 14.64 -24.87 -2.42
C TYR A 351 16.03 -24.43 -1.98
N PHE A 352 16.14 -23.99 -0.74
CA PHE A 352 17.36 -23.50 -0.15
C PHE A 352 18.04 -24.62 0.66
N GLN A 353 18.86 -25.43 -0.02
CA GLN A 353 19.48 -26.62 0.58
C GLN A 353 20.27 -26.32 1.87
N ASN A 354 21.05 -25.23 1.87
CA ASN A 354 21.91 -24.88 3.01
C ASN A 354 21.10 -24.48 4.27
N SER A 355 19.96 -23.81 4.08
CA SER A 355 19.09 -23.41 5.20
C SER A 355 17.97 -24.42 5.48
N LYS A 356 17.92 -25.53 4.74
CA LYS A 356 16.86 -26.54 4.81
C LYS A 356 15.47 -25.91 4.77
N HIS A 357 15.29 -24.91 3.91
CA HIS A 357 14.05 -24.16 3.77
C HIS A 357 13.56 -24.22 2.33
N GLY A 358 12.25 -24.21 2.14
CA GLY A 358 11.61 -24.09 0.85
C GLY A 358 10.64 -22.92 0.84
N GLN A 359 10.51 -22.25 -0.30
CA GLN A 359 9.52 -21.20 -0.54
C GLN A 359 8.72 -21.54 -1.80
N CYS A 360 7.41 -21.36 -1.75
CA CYS A 360 6.52 -21.40 -2.90
C CYS A 360 5.71 -20.11 -2.94
N HIS A 361 5.83 -19.35 -4.02
CA HIS A 361 5.06 -18.16 -4.29
C HIS A 361 4.11 -18.42 -5.45
N ILE A 362 2.81 -18.36 -5.19
CA ILE A 362 1.77 -18.61 -6.17
C ILE A 362 0.80 -17.43 -6.23
N TYR A 363 0.46 -17.00 -7.45
CA TYR A 363 -0.38 -15.82 -7.64
C TYR A 363 -1.20 -15.85 -8.94
N SER A 364 -2.27 -15.05 -8.95
CA SER A 364 -3.09 -14.80 -10.14
C SER A 364 -2.40 -13.82 -11.10
N TYR A 365 -2.47 -14.08 -12.40
CA TYR A 365 -1.92 -13.24 -13.46
C TYR A 365 -3.02 -12.39 -14.14
N PRO A 366 -2.79 -11.09 -14.44
CA PRO A 366 -1.56 -10.34 -14.17
C PRO A 366 -1.37 -10.05 -12.67
N TYR A 367 -0.12 -9.97 -12.23
CA TYR A 367 0.22 -9.62 -10.84
C TYR A 367 -0.21 -8.18 -10.54
N ARG A 368 -1.09 -7.98 -9.55
CA ARG A 368 -1.69 -6.65 -9.24
C ARG A 368 -1.19 -6.00 -7.95
N ALA A 369 -0.42 -6.71 -7.13
CA ALA A 369 0.06 -6.13 -5.89
C ALA A 369 1.15 -5.08 -6.13
N LYS A 370 1.19 -4.07 -5.25
CA LYS A 370 2.21 -3.01 -5.24
C LYS A 370 3.59 -3.55 -4.87
N THR A 371 3.65 -4.54 -3.99
CA THR A 371 4.88 -5.15 -3.49
C THR A 371 5.12 -6.47 -4.19
N TYR A 372 6.39 -6.82 -4.44
CA TYR A 372 6.81 -8.15 -4.88
C TYR A 372 8.02 -8.57 -4.03
N GLU A 373 7.76 -9.38 -3.02
CA GLU A 373 8.72 -9.62 -1.94
C GLU A 373 9.46 -10.97 -2.04
N TYR A 374 10.70 -10.99 -1.55
CA TYR A 374 11.57 -12.16 -1.45
C TYR A 374 11.78 -12.89 -2.78
N THR A 375 12.06 -12.10 -3.80
CA THR A 375 12.45 -12.58 -5.13
C THR A 375 13.84 -13.21 -5.09
N THR A 376 13.97 -14.45 -5.53
CA THR A 376 15.25 -15.17 -5.69
C THR A 376 15.77 -15.08 -7.14
N ASN A 377 16.88 -15.74 -7.49
CA ASN A 377 17.36 -15.83 -8.88
C ASN A 377 16.41 -16.58 -9.84
N ASN A 378 15.50 -17.44 -9.34
CA ASN A 378 14.53 -18.17 -10.18
C ASN A 378 13.28 -17.36 -10.58
N PHE A 379 13.40 -16.03 -10.62
CA PHE A 379 12.27 -15.15 -10.88
C PHE A 379 11.76 -15.34 -12.32
N PRO A 380 10.44 -15.49 -12.55
CA PRO A 380 9.90 -15.65 -13.90
C PRO A 380 10.11 -14.37 -14.72
N ASP A 381 10.44 -14.53 -16.00
CA ASP A 381 10.39 -13.40 -16.91
C ASP A 381 8.95 -12.90 -17.05
N GLY A 382 8.78 -11.59 -17.19
CA GLY A 382 7.46 -10.98 -17.29
C GLY A 382 7.48 -9.50 -16.96
N LEU A 383 6.36 -8.84 -17.25
CA LEU A 383 6.16 -7.41 -16.99
C LEU A 383 5.22 -7.21 -15.80
N PHE A 384 5.75 -6.63 -14.72
CA PHE A 384 5.05 -6.40 -13.46
C PHE A 384 4.69 -4.92 -13.32
N LYS A 385 3.75 -4.45 -14.16
CA LYS A 385 3.42 -3.01 -14.29
C LYS A 385 2.83 -2.36 -13.03
N TYR A 386 2.29 -3.14 -12.10
CA TYR A 386 1.67 -2.64 -10.86
C TYR A 386 2.64 -2.61 -9.68
N VAL A 387 3.78 -3.28 -9.80
CA VAL A 387 4.77 -3.36 -8.72
C VAL A 387 5.54 -2.04 -8.63
N ARG A 388 5.70 -1.55 -7.41
CA ARG A 388 6.49 -0.39 -7.01
C ARG A 388 7.60 -0.75 -6.03
N GLU A 389 7.41 -1.82 -5.26
CA GLU A 389 8.35 -2.21 -4.21
C GLU A 389 8.80 -3.65 -4.48
N VAL A 390 10.11 -3.85 -4.59
CA VAL A 390 10.70 -5.17 -4.85
C VAL A 390 11.70 -5.49 -3.76
N SER A 391 11.55 -6.65 -3.11
CA SER A 391 12.58 -7.18 -2.23
C SER A 391 13.19 -8.47 -2.79
N LEU A 392 14.51 -8.57 -2.70
CA LEU A 392 15.32 -9.66 -3.24
C LEU A 392 15.91 -10.46 -2.08
N ASN A 393 15.79 -11.79 -2.10
CA ASN A 393 16.41 -12.68 -1.12
C ASN A 393 16.77 -14.02 -1.77
N ASP A 394 18.05 -14.40 -1.73
CA ASP A 394 18.54 -15.71 -2.19
C ASP A 394 19.82 -16.07 -1.45
N ASN A 395 20.13 -17.36 -1.37
CA ASN A 395 21.43 -17.86 -0.92
C ASN A 395 22.48 -17.82 -2.05
N ARG A 396 22.03 -17.84 -3.31
CA ARG A 396 22.89 -17.67 -4.49
C ARG A 396 23.16 -16.19 -4.73
N PRO A 397 24.35 -15.82 -5.21
CA PRO A 397 24.64 -14.42 -5.53
C PRO A 397 23.72 -13.88 -6.63
N PHE A 398 23.38 -12.59 -6.56
CA PHE A 398 22.71 -11.89 -7.64
C PHE A 398 23.75 -11.31 -8.61
N GLU A 399 24.07 -12.04 -9.67
CA GLU A 399 25.05 -11.56 -10.66
C GLU A 399 24.53 -10.33 -11.43
N HIS A 400 25.42 -9.59 -12.11
CA HIS A 400 25.07 -8.34 -12.79
C HIS A 400 23.83 -8.44 -13.71
N GLU A 401 23.71 -9.53 -14.47
CA GLU A 401 22.59 -9.80 -15.39
C GLU A 401 21.23 -9.88 -14.68
N PHE A 402 21.23 -10.25 -13.40
CA PHE A 402 20.02 -10.28 -12.58
C PHE A 402 19.41 -8.89 -12.43
N PHE A 403 20.23 -7.86 -12.25
CA PHE A 403 19.76 -6.48 -12.13
C PHE A 403 19.19 -5.93 -13.45
N VAL A 404 19.76 -6.33 -14.59
CA VAL A 404 19.18 -6.05 -15.91
C VAL A 404 17.78 -6.66 -16.02
N LYS A 405 17.62 -7.89 -15.54
CA LYS A 405 16.32 -8.58 -15.51
C LYS A 405 15.32 -7.88 -14.60
N ILE A 406 15.73 -7.45 -13.40
CA ILE A 406 14.88 -6.65 -12.50
C ILE A 406 14.41 -5.35 -13.18
N ALA A 407 15.31 -4.58 -13.79
CA ALA A 407 14.94 -3.32 -14.46
C ALA A 407 13.93 -3.52 -15.60
N LYS A 408 14.04 -4.63 -16.35
CA LYS A 408 13.09 -4.97 -17.43
C LYS A 408 11.73 -5.42 -16.90
N SER A 409 11.73 -6.21 -15.83
CA SER A 409 10.50 -6.77 -15.29
C SER A 409 9.71 -5.82 -14.41
N PHE A 410 10.39 -4.88 -13.75
CA PHE A 410 9.82 -3.91 -12.82
C PHE A 410 10.13 -2.47 -13.26
N PRO A 411 9.59 -2.01 -14.39
CA PRO A 411 9.97 -0.71 -14.96
C PRO A 411 9.54 0.49 -14.11
N PHE A 412 8.60 0.30 -13.16
CA PHE A 412 8.06 1.32 -12.27
C PHE A 412 8.51 1.13 -10.81
N VAL A 413 9.61 0.41 -10.57
CA VAL A 413 10.10 0.19 -9.20
C VAL A 413 10.54 1.52 -8.57
N GLU A 414 9.94 1.83 -7.42
CA GLU A 414 10.21 2.99 -6.57
C GLU A 414 11.13 2.61 -5.40
N GLN A 415 11.02 1.39 -4.89
CA GLN A 415 11.85 0.85 -3.83
C GLN A 415 12.43 -0.51 -4.19
N LEU A 416 13.74 -0.66 -4.04
CA LEU A 416 14.46 -1.92 -4.21
C LEU A 416 15.23 -2.25 -2.94
N THR A 417 14.92 -3.40 -2.33
CA THR A 417 15.60 -3.90 -1.13
C THR A 417 16.35 -5.21 -1.42
N ILE A 418 17.60 -5.33 -0.96
CA ILE A 418 18.43 -6.53 -1.19
C ILE A 418 18.86 -7.18 0.13
N TYR A 419 18.35 -8.40 0.35
CA TYR A 419 18.71 -9.28 1.46
C TYR A 419 19.55 -10.45 0.94
N ASN A 420 20.82 -10.21 0.64
CA ASN A 420 21.72 -11.25 0.17
C ASN A 420 23.14 -10.94 0.59
N ARG A 421 23.75 -11.81 1.39
CA ARG A 421 25.12 -11.62 1.89
C ARG A 421 26.16 -12.41 1.08
N THR A 422 25.73 -13.15 0.08
CA THR A 422 26.63 -13.93 -0.78
C THR A 422 27.32 -13.00 -1.77
N PRO A 423 28.66 -12.99 -1.87
CA PRO A 423 29.40 -12.16 -2.82
C PRO A 423 29.11 -12.58 -4.27
N GLN A 424 29.10 -11.59 -5.16
CA GLN A 424 29.03 -11.83 -6.61
C GLN A 424 30.28 -12.58 -7.06
N LYS A 425 30.09 -13.62 -7.88
CA LYS A 425 31.22 -14.31 -8.50
C LYS A 425 31.72 -13.55 -9.73
N ASN A 426 30.80 -12.91 -10.45
CA ASN A 426 31.07 -12.18 -11.69
C ASN A 426 30.76 -10.68 -11.49
N LYS A 427 31.67 -9.98 -10.80
CA LYS A 427 31.50 -8.56 -10.42
C LYS A 427 31.55 -7.56 -11.58
N SER A 428 32.08 -7.97 -12.73
CA SER A 428 32.34 -7.06 -13.84
C SER A 428 31.71 -7.54 -15.14
N TYR A 429 31.23 -6.56 -15.91
CA TYR A 429 30.85 -6.66 -17.31
C TYR A 429 31.99 -7.19 -18.22
N GLU A 430 33.25 -7.09 -17.78
CA GLU A 430 34.44 -7.37 -18.60
C GLU A 430 34.92 -8.83 -18.58
N GLN A 431 34.52 -9.65 -17.60
CA GLN A 431 35.01 -11.03 -17.50
C GLN A 431 34.26 -12.04 -18.38
N SER A 432 33.09 -11.69 -18.93
CA SER A 432 32.47 -12.45 -20.01
C SER A 432 33.16 -12.13 -21.33
N LYS A 433 34.26 -12.84 -21.61
CA LYS A 433 34.90 -12.82 -22.93
C LYS A 433 33.85 -13.23 -23.97
N TYR A 434 33.56 -12.34 -24.92
CA TYR A 434 32.68 -12.53 -26.09
C TYR A 434 31.16 -12.43 -25.78
N ASP A 435 30.54 -11.29 -26.14
CA ASP A 435 29.10 -11.05 -26.47
C ASP A 435 28.40 -9.88 -25.78
N ASN A 436 28.97 -9.29 -24.72
CA ASN A 436 28.18 -8.35 -23.90
C ASN A 436 28.08 -6.90 -24.38
N GLN A 437 28.69 -6.51 -25.51
CA GLN A 437 28.55 -5.14 -26.09
C GLN A 437 27.09 -4.71 -26.38
N HIS A 438 26.14 -5.64 -26.36
CA HIS A 438 24.71 -5.39 -26.62
C HIS A 438 23.80 -5.30 -25.39
N LEU A 439 24.30 -5.47 -24.16
CA LEU A 439 23.44 -5.35 -22.98
C LEU A 439 23.12 -3.87 -22.69
N SER A 440 21.82 -3.56 -22.69
CA SER A 440 21.27 -2.23 -22.44
C SER A 440 21.66 -1.71 -21.05
N PRO A 441 21.86 -0.39 -20.88
CA PRO A 441 22.09 0.21 -19.57
C PRO A 441 20.98 -0.15 -18.57
N ILE A 442 21.36 -0.46 -17.33
CA ILE A 442 20.40 -0.71 -16.25
C ILE A 442 19.81 0.64 -15.83
N ARG A 443 18.52 0.85 -16.12
CA ARG A 443 17.83 2.10 -15.76
C ARG A 443 16.68 1.80 -14.82
N TYR A 444 16.68 2.50 -13.68
CA TYR A 444 15.57 2.51 -12.74
C TYR A 444 14.97 3.92 -12.68
N PRO A 445 14.06 4.28 -13.61
CA PRO A 445 13.61 5.66 -13.77
C PRO A 445 12.75 6.19 -12.62
N TYR A 446 12.19 5.31 -11.79
CA TYR A 446 11.33 5.67 -10.66
C TYR A 446 11.95 5.37 -9.31
N LEU A 447 13.15 4.79 -9.26
CA LEU A 447 13.76 4.38 -8.01
C LEU A 447 14.05 5.60 -7.15
N SER A 448 13.46 5.62 -5.96
CA SER A 448 13.60 6.65 -4.95
C SER A 448 14.21 6.10 -3.67
N VAL A 449 14.15 4.78 -3.44
CA VAL A 449 14.76 4.11 -2.27
C VAL A 449 15.53 2.87 -2.70
N LEU A 450 16.80 2.79 -2.29
CA LEU A 450 17.65 1.61 -2.46
C LEU A 450 18.17 1.17 -1.10
N GLU A 451 17.74 0.00 -0.64
CA GLU A 451 18.05 -0.52 0.69
C GLU A 451 18.96 -1.74 0.61
N LEU A 452 20.15 -1.61 1.19
CA LEU A 452 21.27 -2.56 1.08
C LEU A 452 21.86 -2.94 2.45
N PHE A 453 21.16 -2.69 3.57
CA PHE A 453 21.64 -3.00 4.93
C PHE A 453 22.02 -4.47 5.14
N SER A 454 21.32 -5.37 4.47
CA SER A 454 21.57 -6.81 4.54
C SER A 454 22.22 -7.37 3.26
N GLY A 455 22.69 -6.47 2.39
CA GLY A 455 23.39 -6.81 1.16
C GLY A 455 24.88 -7.01 1.38
N HIS A 456 25.50 -7.86 0.56
CA HIS A 456 26.95 -7.89 0.38
C HIS A 456 27.42 -6.60 -0.32
N ASP A 457 28.64 -6.18 -0.01
CA ASP A 457 29.27 -4.99 -0.57
C ASP A 457 29.28 -4.93 -2.10
N ASP A 458 29.45 -6.07 -2.75
CA ASP A 458 29.45 -6.16 -4.22
C ASP A 458 28.21 -5.53 -4.85
N TYR A 459 27.04 -5.65 -4.21
CA TYR A 459 25.81 -5.04 -4.71
C TYR A 459 25.85 -3.52 -4.61
N VAL A 460 26.33 -2.99 -3.48
CA VAL A 460 26.52 -1.55 -3.27
C VAL A 460 27.55 -1.02 -4.26
N GLU A 461 28.67 -1.72 -4.41
CA GLU A 461 29.74 -1.38 -5.34
C GLU A 461 29.21 -1.33 -6.78
N GLN A 462 28.38 -2.29 -7.20
CA GLN A 462 27.75 -2.29 -8.52
C GLN A 462 26.89 -1.04 -8.77
N PHE A 463 26.03 -0.64 -7.81
CA PHE A 463 25.19 0.56 -7.97
C PHE A 463 25.99 1.86 -7.95
N LEU A 464 27.12 1.91 -7.23
CA LEU A 464 27.95 3.11 -7.13
C LEU A 464 28.99 3.24 -8.25
N LEU A 465 29.52 2.14 -8.78
CA LEU A 465 30.52 2.17 -9.86
C LEU A 465 29.94 2.17 -11.27
N ASP A 466 28.79 1.54 -11.49
CA ASP A 466 28.36 1.25 -12.85
C ASP A 466 27.94 2.53 -13.58
N ILE A 467 28.75 2.89 -14.59
CA ILE A 467 28.56 4.02 -15.51
C ILE A 467 27.24 3.87 -16.29
N LYS A 468 26.71 2.65 -16.39
CA LYS A 468 25.43 2.31 -17.04
C LYS A 468 24.26 2.18 -16.06
N ALA A 469 24.48 2.10 -14.74
CA ALA A 469 23.45 2.23 -13.71
C ALA A 469 23.23 3.72 -13.42
N SER A 470 22.51 4.41 -14.30
CA SER A 470 22.25 5.84 -14.09
C SER A 470 21.20 6.02 -13.00
N LEU A 471 21.63 6.16 -11.74
CA LEU A 471 20.76 6.65 -10.66
C LEU A 471 20.32 8.08 -11.00
N ILE A 472 19.02 8.35 -10.91
CA ILE A 472 18.46 9.70 -11.02
C ILE A 472 18.76 10.44 -9.71
N ARG A 473 18.80 11.79 -9.74
CA ARG A 473 19.17 12.67 -8.61
C ARG A 473 18.20 12.64 -7.39
N THR A 474 17.50 11.54 -7.17
CA THR A 474 16.37 11.42 -6.24
C THR A 474 16.44 10.16 -5.37
N VAL A 475 17.53 9.40 -5.44
CA VAL A 475 17.65 8.12 -4.72
C VAL A 475 18.11 8.35 -3.28
N ASN A 476 17.37 7.78 -2.34
CA ASN A 476 17.73 7.61 -0.94
C ASN A 476 18.43 6.25 -0.78
N LEU A 477 19.71 6.26 -0.43
CA LEU A 477 20.52 5.05 -0.23
C LEU A 477 20.53 4.68 1.25
N GLN A 478 20.17 3.44 1.57
CA GLN A 478 20.27 2.92 2.93
C GLN A 478 21.31 1.80 2.98
N VAL A 479 22.40 2.01 3.72
CA VAL A 479 23.58 1.15 3.69
C VAL A 479 24.42 1.35 4.96
N PRO A 480 25.14 0.33 5.48
CA PRO A 480 26.04 0.52 6.62
C PRO A 480 27.19 1.48 6.25
N LEU A 481 27.60 2.37 7.17
CA LEU A 481 28.68 3.32 6.89
C LEU A 481 30.01 2.58 6.63
N SER A 482 30.25 1.49 7.34
CA SER A 482 31.43 0.63 7.14
C SER A 482 31.53 0.04 5.72
N THR A 483 30.39 -0.28 5.11
CA THR A 483 30.33 -0.73 3.72
C THR A 483 30.66 0.41 2.76
N LEU A 484 30.14 1.63 3.00
CA LEU A 484 30.51 2.81 2.21
C LEU A 484 32.00 3.14 2.33
N ASP A 485 32.55 3.14 3.54
CA ASP A 485 33.97 3.39 3.79
C ASP A 485 34.85 2.42 2.98
N ARG A 486 34.55 1.12 3.05
CA ARG A 486 35.30 0.10 2.30
C ARG A 486 35.20 0.28 0.78
N ILE A 487 33.99 0.48 0.25
CA ILE A 487 33.76 0.58 -1.21
C ILE A 487 34.35 1.87 -1.81
N THR A 488 34.30 2.95 -1.05
CA THR A 488 34.84 4.25 -1.45
C THR A 488 36.32 4.42 -1.11
N HIS A 489 36.98 3.41 -0.53
CA HIS A 489 38.34 3.47 -0.01
C HIS A 489 38.53 4.67 0.93
N SER A 490 37.74 4.71 1.99
CA SER A 490 37.66 5.83 2.92
C SER A 490 37.40 7.16 2.22
N PHE A 491 36.42 7.16 1.31
CA PHE A 491 35.97 8.35 0.58
C PHE A 491 37.06 8.98 -0.30
N THR A 492 37.90 8.15 -0.94
CA THR A 492 38.96 8.61 -1.86
C THR A 492 38.81 8.07 -3.30
N ARG A 493 37.86 7.15 -3.54
CA ARG A 493 37.73 6.44 -4.83
C ARG A 493 36.89 7.19 -5.88
N ASP A 494 37.53 8.03 -6.69
CA ASP A 494 36.87 8.86 -7.71
C ASP A 494 35.82 8.15 -8.59
N ALA A 495 36.02 6.86 -8.91
CA ALA A 495 35.08 6.08 -9.72
C ALA A 495 33.65 6.01 -9.14
N THR A 496 33.47 5.98 -7.81
CA THR A 496 32.13 5.98 -7.20
C THR A 496 31.56 7.38 -6.99
N ARG A 497 32.44 8.39 -6.96
CA ARG A 497 32.10 9.78 -6.62
C ARG A 497 31.01 10.38 -7.50
N ILE A 498 30.99 10.03 -8.79
CA ILE A 498 29.99 10.53 -9.76
C ILE A 498 28.57 10.12 -9.37
N ASN A 499 28.35 8.86 -9.01
CA ASN A 499 27.02 8.36 -8.64
C ASN A 499 26.68 8.73 -7.20
N CYS A 500 27.66 8.74 -6.30
CA CYS A 500 27.52 9.28 -4.94
C CYS A 500 26.99 10.72 -4.95
N GLY A 501 27.50 11.59 -5.83
CA GLY A 501 27.02 12.97 -5.99
C GLY A 501 25.60 13.12 -6.54
N LYS A 502 24.93 12.03 -6.94
CA LYS A 502 23.52 12.02 -7.38
C LYS A 502 22.56 11.58 -6.27
N LEU A 503 23.05 11.10 -5.13
CA LEU A 503 22.18 10.64 -4.05
C LEU A 503 21.48 11.82 -3.38
N LEU A 504 20.17 11.68 -3.14
CA LEU A 504 19.37 12.66 -2.41
C LEU A 504 19.68 12.59 -0.92
N SER A 505 19.70 11.37 -0.38
CA SER A 505 20.06 11.14 1.01
C SER A 505 20.74 9.79 1.23
N ILE A 506 21.45 9.67 2.35
CA ILE A 506 22.02 8.43 2.86
C ILE A 506 21.53 8.23 4.29
N TYR A 507 21.02 7.03 4.56
CA TYR A 507 20.66 6.57 5.89
C TYR A 507 21.72 5.59 6.38
N VAL A 508 22.38 5.92 7.49
CA VAL A 508 23.41 5.08 8.12
C VAL A 508 22.93 4.53 9.46
N SER A 509 23.46 3.39 9.86
CA SER A 509 23.09 2.73 11.11
C SER A 509 23.48 3.55 12.35
N PRO A 510 22.68 3.52 13.42
CA PRO A 510 23.02 4.16 14.69
C PRO A 510 24.26 3.50 15.31
N GLY A 511 25.29 4.30 15.59
CA GLY A 511 26.58 3.84 16.15
C GLY A 511 27.81 4.24 15.34
N ASP A 512 27.62 4.63 14.08
CA ASP A 512 28.72 4.97 13.14
C ASP A 512 29.15 6.47 13.19
N ILE A 513 28.84 7.19 14.27
CA ILE A 513 28.81 8.66 14.27
C ILE A 513 30.15 9.27 14.69
N SER A 514 31.07 9.35 13.74
CA SER A 514 31.79 10.60 13.53
C SER A 514 31.67 10.93 12.04
N ILE A 515 30.70 11.77 11.67
CA ILE A 515 30.57 12.28 10.30
C ILE A 515 31.86 13.06 10.01
N SER A 516 32.81 12.41 9.34
CA SER A 516 34.07 13.02 8.98
C SER A 516 33.83 14.11 7.94
N THR A 517 34.68 15.13 7.92
CA THR A 517 34.68 16.14 6.85
C THR A 517 34.81 15.48 5.47
N GLN A 518 35.60 14.39 5.39
CA GLN A 518 35.77 13.58 4.18
C GLN A 518 34.43 13.04 3.65
N LEU A 519 33.53 12.57 4.51
CA LEU A 519 32.21 12.09 4.09
C LEU A 519 31.38 13.22 3.46
N LYS A 520 31.39 14.42 4.06
CA LYS A 520 30.67 15.57 3.51
C LYS A 520 31.25 16.03 2.16
N ASP A 521 32.58 16.00 2.03
CA ASP A 521 33.27 16.38 0.78
C ASP A 521 33.02 15.37 -0.35
N TYR A 522 32.78 14.11 0.01
CA TYR A 522 32.44 13.05 -0.93
C TYR A 522 30.97 13.08 -1.38
N PHE A 523 30.09 13.59 -0.52
CA PHE A 523 28.64 13.68 -0.71
C PHE A 523 28.12 15.14 -0.58
N PRO A 524 28.57 16.07 -1.46
CA PRO A 524 28.38 17.51 -1.25
C PRO A 524 26.92 17.99 -1.29
N HIS A 525 26.00 17.20 -1.85
CA HIS A 525 24.59 17.56 -2.01
C HIS A 525 23.62 16.56 -1.36
N THR A 526 24.15 15.58 -0.63
CA THR A 526 23.38 14.48 -0.08
C THR A 526 23.09 14.72 1.39
N LYS A 527 21.83 14.58 1.80
CA LYS A 527 21.46 14.64 3.22
C LYS A 527 21.89 13.35 3.91
N ILE A 528 22.55 13.45 5.05
CA ILE A 528 22.99 12.27 5.81
C ILE A 528 22.14 12.16 7.07
N TYR A 529 21.47 11.02 7.23
CA TYR A 529 20.60 10.70 8.34
C TYR A 529 21.15 9.48 9.09
N THR A 530 20.95 9.45 10.40
CA THR A 530 21.11 8.25 11.23
C THR A 530 19.74 7.67 11.51
N LEU A 531 19.58 6.36 11.29
CA LEU A 531 18.34 5.63 11.60
C LEU A 531 18.12 5.42 13.08
#